data_AF-A0A7C5FT73-F1
#
_entry.id   AF-A0A7C5FT73-F1
#
_cell.length_a   1.000
_cell.length_b   1.000
_cell.length_c   1.000
_cell.angle_alpha   90.00
_cell.angle_beta   90.00
_cell.angle_gamma   90.00
#
_symmetry.space_group_name_H-M   'P 1'
#
loop_
_entity.id
_entity.type
_entity.pdbx_description
1 polymer ?
#
loop_
_entity_poly.entity_id
_entity_poly.type
_entity_poly.pdbx_seq_one_letter_code
_entity_poly.pdbx_strand_id
1 'polypeptide(L)'
;MHQPQYSEPMGGMYQLPWTYLHAIKDYVDMAWHLENVPGAKAVVNFAPTLIEQIADYDEQLKSRFKGTGRLKDPLLIALDSPVQPNHVEERAKLISDCLRANEEKLIAPFPQFAKLVHLARYVLDEPERIAYVNDQFIIDMVVWYHLAWMGETVRRSDVRIQSLMAKGEHFNFHDRRQLMTVIGELLSDLIPRYRRLAETGRVELSVTPYAHPIVPLLLDINTTLEAMPDSELPEITAYPGGEERSHWHMEEGLRVFESYFGFRPKGCWPSEGAVSVETLKLISQHG
;
A
#
# COMPACT_ATOMS: atom_id res chain seq x y z
N MET A 1 4.18 -1.22 9.70
CA MET A 1 3.62 -0.99 8.35
C MET A 1 2.74 -2.17 8.03
N HIS A 2 1.46 -1.91 7.78
CA HIS A 2 0.48 -2.93 7.48
C HIS A 2 -0.52 -2.38 6.47
N GLN A 3 -0.96 -3.26 5.58
CA GLN A 3 -2.15 -3.09 4.75
C GLN A 3 -2.84 -4.45 4.69
N PRO A 4 -4.18 -4.51 4.69
CA PRO A 4 -4.93 -5.72 4.37
C PRO A 4 -4.54 -6.30 3.01
N GLN A 5 -4.92 -7.55 2.77
CA GLN A 5 -4.84 -8.12 1.43
C GLN A 5 -5.87 -7.44 0.53
N TYR A 6 -5.42 -6.65 -0.44
CA TYR A 6 -6.30 -5.97 -1.40
C TYR A 6 -6.46 -6.71 -2.72
N SER A 7 -5.57 -7.66 -3.02
CA SER A 7 -5.76 -8.54 -4.17
C SER A 7 -6.79 -9.63 -3.85
N GLU A 8 -7.55 -10.06 -4.85
CA GLU A 8 -8.39 -11.26 -4.71
C GLU A 8 -7.55 -12.50 -4.34
N PRO A 9 -8.11 -13.44 -3.56
CA PRO A 9 -7.49 -14.75 -3.35
C PRO A 9 -7.14 -15.38 -4.70
N MET A 10 -5.96 -15.99 -4.82
CA MET A 10 -5.39 -16.54 -6.06
C MET A 10 -4.78 -15.52 -7.04
N GLY A 11 -4.53 -14.27 -6.62
CA GLY A 11 -3.71 -13.32 -7.38
C GLY A 11 -4.46 -12.59 -8.50
N GLY A 12 -5.77 -12.37 -8.30
CA GLY A 12 -6.64 -11.60 -9.19
C GLY A 12 -6.41 -10.10 -9.13
N MET A 13 -7.45 -9.33 -9.48
CA MET A 13 -7.38 -7.87 -9.51
C MET A 13 -7.21 -7.27 -8.11
N TYR A 14 -6.54 -6.12 -8.03
CA TYR A 14 -6.53 -5.32 -6.80
C TYR A 14 -7.83 -4.53 -6.69
N GLN A 15 -8.50 -4.66 -5.55
CA GLN A 15 -9.74 -3.96 -5.25
C GLN A 15 -9.48 -2.50 -4.85
N LEU A 16 -8.34 -2.25 -4.20
CA LEU A 16 -7.93 -0.94 -3.72
C LEU A 16 -6.42 -0.72 -3.96
N PRO A 17 -6.02 0.52 -4.31
CA PRO A 17 -4.64 0.85 -4.70
C PRO A 17 -3.71 1.13 -3.50
N TRP A 18 -4.19 0.94 -2.27
CA TRP A 18 -3.57 1.49 -1.07
C TRP A 18 -2.15 0.97 -0.83
N THR A 19 -1.87 -0.29 -1.15
CA THR A 19 -0.53 -0.87 -0.97
C THR A 19 0.55 -0.07 -1.70
N TYR A 20 0.39 0.13 -3.02
CA TYR A 20 1.42 0.82 -3.79
C TYR A 20 1.40 2.33 -3.57
N LEU A 21 0.22 2.94 -3.33
CA LEU A 21 0.12 4.38 -3.05
C LEU A 21 0.82 4.77 -1.74
N HIS A 22 0.62 3.99 -0.66
CA HIS A 22 1.35 4.22 0.58
C HIS A 22 2.84 3.88 0.43
N ALA A 23 3.19 2.92 -0.42
CA ALA A 23 4.57 2.60 -0.72
C ALA A 23 5.32 3.78 -1.38
N ILE A 24 4.78 4.36 -2.47
CA ILE A 24 5.40 5.50 -3.16
C ILE A 24 5.35 6.82 -2.38
N LYS A 25 4.60 6.83 -1.27
CA LYS A 25 4.43 7.98 -0.39
C LYS A 25 5.15 7.78 0.93
N ASP A 26 4.44 7.22 1.89
CA ASP A 26 4.79 7.19 3.30
C ASP A 26 6.02 6.31 3.53
N TYR A 27 6.08 5.15 2.89
CA TYR A 27 7.15 4.18 3.13
C TYR A 27 8.47 4.66 2.53
N VAL A 28 8.43 5.28 1.34
CA VAL A 28 9.57 5.92 0.70
C VAL A 28 10.06 7.14 1.47
N ASP A 29 9.16 8.04 1.90
CA ASP A 29 9.54 9.25 2.64
C ASP A 29 10.10 8.91 4.03
N MET A 30 9.53 7.93 4.73
CA MET A 30 10.07 7.45 6.01
C MET A 30 11.51 6.91 5.85
N ALA A 31 11.77 6.09 4.84
CA ALA A 31 13.11 5.59 4.56
C ALA A 31 14.09 6.75 4.27
N TRP A 32 13.65 7.74 3.49
CA TRP A 32 14.46 8.92 3.18
C TRP A 32 14.86 9.68 4.43
N HIS A 33 13.94 9.91 5.37
CA HIS A 33 14.27 10.59 6.62
C HIS A 33 15.27 9.80 7.47
N LEU A 34 15.12 8.48 7.56
CA LEU A 34 16.05 7.61 8.31
C LEU A 34 17.46 7.60 7.72
N GLU A 35 17.58 7.74 6.40
CA GLU A 35 18.86 7.86 5.70
C GLU A 35 19.51 9.24 5.96
N ASN A 36 18.73 10.31 5.80
CA ASN A 36 19.25 11.67 5.68
C ASN A 36 19.33 12.44 7.01
N VAL A 37 18.64 11.98 8.07
CA VAL A 37 18.74 12.61 9.39
C VAL A 37 19.87 11.94 10.20
N PRO A 38 20.95 12.66 10.55
CA PRO A 38 22.03 12.11 11.35
C PRO A 38 21.52 11.64 12.72
N GLY A 39 21.93 10.45 13.14
CA GLY A 39 21.53 9.88 14.43
C GLY A 39 20.10 9.33 14.53
N ALA A 40 19.23 9.58 13.54
CA ALA A 40 17.90 8.98 13.51
C ALA A 40 17.99 7.44 13.52
N LYS A 41 17.18 6.84 14.39
CA LYS A 41 16.98 5.40 14.51
C LYS A 41 15.51 5.10 14.74
N ALA A 42 15.03 3.98 14.22
CA ALA A 42 13.65 3.53 14.41
C ALA A 42 13.54 2.01 14.44
N VAL A 43 12.47 1.52 15.05
CA VAL A 43 11.98 0.15 14.84
C VAL A 43 10.86 0.22 13.81
N VAL A 44 10.97 -0.55 12.73
CA VAL A 44 9.98 -0.57 11.65
C VAL A 44 9.43 -1.98 11.52
N ASN A 45 8.15 -2.12 11.80
CA ASN A 45 7.44 -3.38 11.61
C ASN A 45 6.96 -3.55 10.17
N PHE A 46 7.02 -4.77 9.62
CA PHE A 46 6.35 -5.13 8.37
C PHE A 46 5.38 -6.29 8.57
N ALA A 47 4.13 -6.11 8.14
CA ALA A 47 3.20 -7.22 7.95
C ALA A 47 3.63 -8.05 6.72
N PRO A 48 3.71 -9.39 6.82
CA PRO A 48 4.12 -10.25 5.71
C PRO A 48 3.27 -10.09 4.45
N THR A 49 1.95 -10.03 4.57
CA THR A 49 1.04 -9.79 3.45
C THR A 49 1.28 -8.45 2.73
N LEU A 50 1.78 -7.43 3.45
CA LEU A 50 2.17 -6.16 2.83
C LEU A 50 3.44 -6.34 1.98
N ILE A 51 4.44 -7.09 2.49
CA ILE A 51 5.69 -7.36 1.76
C ILE A 51 5.38 -8.06 0.43
N GLU A 52 4.56 -9.11 0.46
CA GLU A 52 4.18 -9.87 -0.74
C GLU A 52 3.42 -9.02 -1.75
N GLN A 53 2.49 -8.17 -1.30
CA GLN A 53 1.78 -7.27 -2.21
C GLN A 53 2.72 -6.23 -2.84
N ILE A 54 3.65 -5.62 -2.07
CA ILE A 54 4.65 -4.70 -2.63
C ILE A 54 5.50 -5.41 -3.70
N ALA A 55 5.94 -6.64 -3.42
CA ALA A 55 6.72 -7.44 -4.34
C ALA A 55 5.93 -7.83 -5.61
N ASP A 56 4.64 -8.16 -5.48
CA ASP A 56 3.78 -8.43 -6.63
C ASP A 56 3.58 -7.17 -7.50
N TYR A 57 3.42 -5.99 -6.92
CA TYR A 57 3.39 -4.73 -7.68
C TYR A 57 4.71 -4.46 -8.42
N ASP A 58 5.85 -4.67 -7.77
CA ASP A 58 7.18 -4.53 -8.38
C ASP A 58 7.35 -5.49 -9.57
N GLU A 59 7.01 -6.77 -9.40
CA GLU A 59 7.11 -7.77 -10.47
C GLU A 59 6.14 -7.46 -11.63
N GLN A 60 4.91 -7.03 -11.34
CA GLN A 60 3.96 -6.58 -12.36
C GLN A 60 4.55 -5.46 -13.22
N LEU A 61 5.14 -4.43 -12.61
CA LEU A 61 5.73 -3.29 -13.33
C LEU A 61 6.99 -3.70 -14.11
N LYS A 62 7.89 -4.50 -13.51
CA LYS A 62 9.07 -5.03 -14.19
C LYS A 62 8.71 -5.85 -15.42
N SER A 63 7.78 -6.78 -15.27
CA SER A 63 7.29 -7.60 -16.37
C SER A 63 6.54 -6.76 -17.41
N ARG A 64 5.79 -5.74 -16.99
CA ARG A 64 5.12 -4.81 -17.91
C ARG A 64 6.13 -4.00 -18.74
N PHE A 65 7.21 -3.52 -18.13
CA PHE A 65 8.27 -2.80 -18.83
C PHE A 65 9.08 -3.68 -19.80
N LYS A 66 9.14 -5.00 -19.55
CA LYS A 66 9.69 -6.00 -20.48
C LYS A 66 8.72 -6.39 -21.61
N GLY A 67 7.49 -5.89 -21.59
CA GLY A 67 6.45 -6.20 -22.57
C GLY A 67 5.73 -7.54 -22.36
N THR A 68 5.98 -8.24 -21.25
CA THR A 68 5.46 -9.60 -21.00
C THR A 68 4.43 -9.65 -19.85
N GLY A 69 4.37 -8.62 -19.01
CA GLY A 69 3.52 -8.57 -17.82
C GLY A 69 2.16 -7.91 -18.02
N ARG A 70 1.23 -8.23 -17.11
CA ARG A 70 -0.08 -7.60 -16.99
C ARG A 70 -0.18 -6.90 -15.64
N LEU A 71 -0.70 -5.68 -15.66
CA LEU A 71 -1.06 -4.95 -14.44
C LEU A 71 -2.40 -5.48 -13.92
N LYS A 72 -2.55 -5.51 -12.60
CA LYS A 72 -3.73 -6.01 -11.88
C LYS A 72 -4.46 -4.91 -11.10
N ASP A 73 -3.89 -3.72 -11.01
CA ASP A 73 -4.50 -2.56 -10.36
C ASP A 73 -5.18 -1.64 -11.38
N PRO A 74 -6.48 -1.30 -11.20
CA PRO A 74 -7.23 -0.47 -12.14
C PRO A 74 -6.60 0.90 -12.44
N LEU A 75 -5.99 1.56 -11.44
CA LEU A 75 -5.38 2.88 -11.62
C LEU A 75 -4.05 2.79 -12.36
N LEU A 76 -3.24 1.78 -12.08
CA LEU A 76 -2.02 1.51 -12.86
C LEU A 76 -2.35 1.10 -14.30
N ILE A 77 -3.41 0.31 -14.52
CA ILE A 77 -3.90 -0.04 -15.85
C ILE A 77 -4.34 1.22 -16.60
N ALA A 78 -5.12 2.10 -15.97
CA ALA A 78 -5.57 3.34 -16.59
C ALA A 78 -4.39 4.28 -16.93
N LEU A 79 -3.37 4.32 -16.07
CA LEU A 79 -2.16 5.10 -16.30
C LEU A 79 -1.36 4.58 -17.50
N ASP A 80 -1.25 3.26 -17.65
CA ASP A 80 -0.50 2.62 -18.75
C ASP A 80 -1.28 2.50 -20.07
N SER A 81 -2.61 2.56 -20.03
CA SER A 81 -3.45 2.26 -21.19
C SER A 81 -3.34 3.36 -22.27
N PRO A 82 -3.09 3.00 -23.55
CA PRO A 82 -3.12 3.97 -24.64
C PRO A 82 -4.54 4.47 -24.97
N VAL A 83 -5.57 3.73 -24.55
CA VAL A 83 -6.99 4.02 -24.82
C VAL A 83 -7.75 4.18 -23.50
N GLN A 84 -8.60 5.19 -23.40
CA GLN A 84 -9.43 5.40 -22.22
C GLN A 84 -10.73 4.59 -22.29
N PRO A 85 -11.38 4.28 -21.15
CA PRO A 85 -12.65 3.57 -21.15
C PRO A 85 -13.72 4.32 -21.96
N ASN A 86 -14.45 3.58 -22.79
CA ASN A 86 -15.55 4.13 -23.60
C ASN A 86 -16.89 4.09 -22.86
N HIS A 87 -17.07 3.16 -21.93
CA HIS A 87 -18.32 3.00 -21.18
C HIS A 87 -18.41 4.01 -20.04
N VAL A 88 -19.58 4.63 -19.91
CA VAL A 88 -19.84 5.69 -18.90
C VAL A 88 -19.58 5.18 -17.50
N GLU A 89 -19.97 3.94 -17.20
CA GLU A 89 -19.82 3.30 -15.89
C GLU A 89 -18.34 3.11 -15.51
N GLU A 90 -17.51 2.70 -16.47
CA GLU A 90 -16.07 2.52 -16.26
C GLU A 90 -15.36 3.86 -16.05
N ARG A 91 -15.75 4.89 -16.82
CA ARG A 91 -15.26 6.26 -16.65
C ARG A 91 -15.67 6.83 -15.29
N ALA A 92 -16.92 6.64 -14.89
CA ALA A 92 -17.43 7.05 -13.59
C ALA A 92 -16.64 6.41 -12.46
N LYS A 93 -16.41 5.09 -12.55
CA LYS A 93 -15.65 4.32 -11.57
C LYS A 93 -14.22 4.84 -11.43
N LEU A 94 -13.53 5.06 -12.54
CA LEU A 94 -12.15 5.56 -12.54
C LEU A 94 -12.02 6.96 -11.93
N ILE A 95 -12.95 7.86 -12.28
CA ILE A 95 -13.02 9.20 -11.68
C ILE A 95 -13.30 9.09 -10.18
N SER A 96 -14.25 8.27 -9.78
CA SER A 96 -14.61 8.03 -8.37
C SER A 96 -13.43 7.47 -7.56
N ASP A 97 -12.65 6.56 -8.13
CA ASP A 97 -11.45 6.02 -7.48
C ASP A 97 -10.40 7.12 -7.21
N CYS A 98 -10.25 8.08 -8.15
CA CYS A 98 -9.36 9.23 -7.97
C CYS A 98 -9.85 10.23 -6.91
N LEU A 99 -11.15 10.21 -6.54
CA LEU A 99 -11.70 11.06 -5.50
C LEU A 99 -11.49 10.53 -4.07
N ARG A 100 -10.93 9.33 -3.91
CA ARG A 100 -10.63 8.74 -2.60
C ARG A 100 -9.42 9.37 -1.90
N ALA A 101 -8.73 10.31 -2.55
CA ALA A 101 -7.64 11.07 -1.94
C ALA A 101 -8.16 11.98 -0.82
N ASN A 102 -7.36 12.20 0.21
CA ASN A 102 -7.73 13.07 1.33
C ASN A 102 -7.81 14.55 0.89
N GLU A 103 -8.93 15.21 1.22
CA GLU A 103 -9.20 16.60 0.79
C GLU A 103 -8.10 17.57 1.23
N GLU A 104 -7.76 17.57 2.51
CA GLU A 104 -6.84 18.56 3.09
C GLU A 104 -5.38 18.30 2.73
N LYS A 105 -4.97 17.03 2.71
CA LYS A 105 -3.56 16.64 2.61
C LYS A 105 -3.12 16.31 1.18
N LEU A 106 -4.03 15.89 0.31
CA LEU A 106 -3.70 15.39 -1.03
C LEU A 106 -4.41 16.14 -2.14
N ILE A 107 -5.52 16.84 -1.90
CA ILE A 107 -6.25 17.57 -2.95
C ILE A 107 -5.97 19.07 -2.85
N ALA A 108 -6.34 19.69 -1.73
CA ALA A 108 -6.22 21.12 -1.51
C ALA A 108 -4.80 21.70 -1.73
N PRO A 109 -3.69 20.99 -1.42
CA PRO A 109 -2.35 21.51 -1.65
C PRO A 109 -1.96 21.65 -3.13
N PHE A 110 -2.69 21.02 -4.06
CA PHE A 110 -2.38 21.02 -5.49
C PHE A 110 -3.51 21.68 -6.29
N PRO A 111 -3.41 22.99 -6.63
CA PRO A 111 -4.50 23.74 -7.24
C PRO A 111 -5.05 23.13 -8.54
N GLN A 112 -4.19 22.55 -9.38
CA GLN A 112 -4.59 21.88 -10.60
C GLN A 112 -5.41 20.62 -10.31
N PHE A 113 -4.96 19.79 -9.36
CA PHE A 113 -5.71 18.60 -8.96
C PHE A 113 -7.04 18.97 -8.28
N ALA A 114 -7.05 19.98 -7.41
CA ALA A 114 -8.27 20.49 -6.77
C ALA A 114 -9.31 20.97 -7.79
N LYS A 115 -8.90 21.65 -8.86
CA LYS A 115 -9.79 22.03 -9.97
C LYS A 115 -10.39 20.81 -10.67
N LEU A 116 -9.56 19.81 -10.97
CA LEU A 116 -10.02 18.57 -11.60
C LEU A 116 -10.98 17.79 -10.69
N VAL A 117 -10.71 17.72 -9.39
CA VAL A 117 -11.59 17.12 -8.38
C VAL A 117 -12.93 17.84 -8.30
N HIS A 118 -12.93 19.18 -8.33
CA HIS A 118 -14.17 19.96 -8.33
C HIS A 118 -15.04 19.63 -9.55
N LEU A 119 -14.43 19.59 -10.74
CA LEU A 119 -15.13 19.19 -11.98
C LEU A 119 -15.59 17.73 -11.94
N ALA A 120 -14.75 16.82 -11.42
CA ALA A 120 -15.09 15.41 -11.25
C ALA A 120 -16.33 15.21 -10.38
N ARG A 121 -16.43 15.92 -9.25
CA ARG A 121 -17.62 15.89 -8.39
C ARG A 121 -18.87 16.36 -9.11
N TYR A 122 -18.76 17.47 -9.85
CA TYR A 122 -19.88 17.99 -10.66
C TYR A 122 -20.32 17.00 -11.74
N VAL A 123 -19.37 16.33 -12.39
CA VAL A 123 -19.65 15.36 -13.45
C VAL A 123 -20.26 14.07 -12.89
N LEU A 124 -19.81 13.58 -11.72
CA LEU A 124 -20.32 12.34 -11.12
C LEU A 124 -21.73 12.47 -10.53
N ASP A 125 -22.17 13.69 -10.26
CA ASP A 125 -23.51 14.00 -9.73
C ASP A 125 -24.64 13.58 -10.71
N GLU A 126 -24.37 13.61 -12.02
CA GLU A 126 -25.32 13.15 -13.05
C GLU A 126 -24.61 12.28 -14.10
N PRO A 127 -25.01 11.00 -14.30
CA PRO A 127 -24.37 10.11 -15.26
C PRO A 127 -24.30 10.65 -16.70
N GLU A 128 -25.29 11.45 -17.12
CA GLU A 128 -25.32 12.06 -18.45
C GLU A 128 -24.14 13.01 -18.69
N ARG A 129 -23.65 13.69 -17.65
CA ARG A 129 -22.52 14.62 -17.75
C ARG A 129 -21.21 13.90 -18.08
N ILE A 130 -21.07 12.64 -17.66
CA ILE A 130 -19.87 11.82 -17.90
C ILE A 130 -19.70 11.54 -19.40
N ALA A 131 -20.80 11.43 -20.15
CA ALA A 131 -20.76 11.21 -21.60
C ALA A 131 -20.11 12.39 -22.37
N TYR A 132 -20.10 13.59 -21.78
CA TYR A 132 -19.51 14.79 -22.39
C TYR A 132 -18.06 15.07 -21.96
N VAL A 133 -17.55 14.30 -21.00
CA VAL A 133 -16.16 14.42 -20.57
C VAL A 133 -15.24 13.82 -21.64
N ASN A 134 -14.16 14.51 -21.99
CA ASN A 134 -13.19 13.99 -22.95
C ASN A 134 -12.16 13.07 -22.26
N ASP A 135 -11.40 12.33 -23.05
CA ASP A 135 -10.40 11.39 -22.52
C ASP A 135 -9.24 12.10 -21.80
N GLN A 136 -8.92 13.33 -22.22
CA GLN A 136 -7.85 14.11 -21.58
C GLN A 136 -8.15 14.41 -20.12
N PHE A 137 -9.40 14.69 -19.78
CA PHE A 137 -9.81 14.90 -18.38
C PHE A 137 -9.53 13.67 -17.52
N ILE A 138 -9.86 12.47 -18.02
CA ILE A 138 -9.62 11.22 -17.30
C ILE A 138 -8.11 10.97 -17.16
N ILE A 139 -7.35 11.20 -18.22
CA ILE A 139 -5.89 11.10 -18.20
C ILE A 139 -5.29 12.04 -17.15
N ASP A 140 -5.70 13.31 -17.16
CA ASP A 140 -5.17 14.30 -16.24
C ASP A 140 -5.58 13.99 -14.79
N MET A 141 -6.80 13.50 -14.57
CA MET A 141 -7.27 13.01 -13.27
C MET A 141 -6.39 11.88 -12.73
N VAL A 142 -6.14 10.85 -13.54
CA VAL A 142 -5.34 9.69 -13.13
C VAL A 142 -3.90 10.11 -12.86
N VAL A 143 -3.30 10.94 -13.71
CA VAL A 143 -1.93 11.43 -13.49
C VAL A 143 -1.84 12.25 -12.21
N TRP A 144 -2.75 13.21 -12.00
CA TRP A 144 -2.73 14.04 -10.80
C TRP A 144 -2.99 13.26 -9.53
N TYR A 145 -3.85 12.25 -9.57
CA TYR A 145 -4.05 11.38 -8.42
C TYR A 145 -2.73 10.74 -7.97
N HIS A 146 -1.95 10.20 -8.91
CA HIS A 146 -0.65 9.61 -8.61
C HIS A 146 0.40 10.66 -8.19
N LEU A 147 0.42 11.85 -8.82
CA LEU A 147 1.32 12.94 -8.42
C LEU A 147 1.02 13.45 -7.02
N ALA A 148 -0.26 13.57 -6.66
CA ALA A 148 -0.70 13.98 -5.33
C ALA A 148 -0.28 12.97 -4.26
N TRP A 149 -0.41 11.68 -4.55
CA TRP A 149 0.06 10.60 -3.69
C TRP A 149 1.58 10.49 -3.62
N MET A 150 2.34 11.07 -4.55
CA MET A 150 3.79 10.96 -4.56
C MET A 150 4.40 11.57 -3.28
N GLY A 151 5.34 10.83 -2.67
CA GLY A 151 6.06 11.27 -1.46
C GLY A 151 6.64 12.69 -1.61
N GLU A 152 6.61 13.47 -0.53
CA GLU A 152 7.14 14.84 -0.51
C GLU A 152 8.63 14.84 -0.87
N THR A 153 9.39 13.86 -0.37
CA THR A 153 10.82 13.79 -0.68
C THR A 153 11.04 13.56 -2.17
N VAL A 154 10.27 12.64 -2.78
CA VAL A 154 10.32 12.36 -4.22
C VAL A 154 9.91 13.58 -5.04
N ARG A 155 8.82 14.27 -4.70
CA ARG A 155 8.38 15.50 -5.37
C ARG A 155 9.44 16.59 -5.34
N ARG A 156 10.27 16.63 -4.29
CA ARG A 156 11.34 17.63 -4.12
C ARG A 156 12.68 17.22 -4.74
N SER A 157 12.93 15.94 -4.99
CA SER A 157 14.23 15.47 -5.50
C SER A 157 14.20 14.88 -6.91
N ASP A 158 13.08 14.33 -7.36
CA ASP A 158 12.99 13.69 -8.68
C ASP A 158 12.58 14.70 -9.76
N VAL A 159 13.51 15.00 -10.65
CA VAL A 159 13.33 15.97 -11.75
C VAL A 159 12.19 15.59 -12.71
N ARG A 160 11.89 14.30 -12.86
CA ARG A 160 10.80 13.80 -13.71
C ARG A 160 9.45 14.14 -13.10
N ILE A 161 9.31 13.93 -11.78
CA ILE A 161 8.10 14.30 -11.04
C ILE A 161 7.92 15.81 -11.02
N GLN A 162 8.98 16.58 -10.79
CA GLN A 162 8.93 18.04 -10.84
C GLN A 162 8.49 18.56 -12.21
N SER A 163 9.01 17.98 -13.29
CA SER A 163 8.61 18.32 -14.65
C SER A 163 7.12 18.05 -14.91
N LEU A 164 6.62 16.89 -14.46
CA LEU A 164 5.18 16.55 -14.57
C LEU A 164 4.31 17.51 -13.76
N MET A 165 4.69 17.83 -12.53
CA MET A 165 3.96 18.80 -11.69
C MET A 165 3.98 20.21 -12.28
N ALA A 166 5.10 20.62 -12.87
CA ALA A 166 5.23 21.92 -13.54
C ALA A 166 4.38 21.99 -14.82
N LYS A 167 4.31 20.89 -15.58
CA LYS A 167 3.43 20.77 -16.75
C LYS A 167 1.95 20.91 -16.36
N GLY A 168 1.54 20.19 -15.32
CA GLY A 168 0.28 20.39 -14.61
C GLY A 168 -1.02 20.05 -15.34
N GLU A 169 -1.04 19.90 -16.66
CA GLU A 169 -2.23 19.50 -17.43
C GLU A 169 -1.84 18.95 -18.80
N HIS A 170 -2.80 18.38 -19.52
CA HIS A 170 -2.62 17.86 -20.87
C HIS A 170 -1.50 16.80 -20.96
N PHE A 171 -1.50 15.87 -20.00
CA PHE A 171 -0.53 14.77 -19.96
C PHE A 171 -0.74 13.83 -21.14
N ASN A 172 0.36 13.48 -21.81
CA ASN A 172 0.36 12.57 -22.95
C ASN A 172 0.82 11.17 -22.53
N PHE A 173 0.96 10.24 -23.49
CA PHE A 173 1.42 8.88 -23.19
C PHE A 173 2.86 8.83 -22.64
N HIS A 174 3.75 9.69 -23.12
CA HIS A 174 5.13 9.75 -22.64
C HIS A 174 5.20 10.19 -21.16
N ASP A 175 4.41 11.21 -20.79
CA ASP A 175 4.33 11.68 -19.40
C ASP A 175 3.88 10.58 -18.43
N ARG A 176 2.84 9.83 -18.83
CA ARG A 176 2.32 8.72 -18.04
C ARG A 176 3.33 7.60 -17.89
N ARG A 177 4.04 7.25 -18.97
CA ARG A 177 5.13 6.26 -18.92
C ARG A 177 6.27 6.72 -18.02
N GLN A 178 6.64 8.00 -18.06
CA GLN A 178 7.63 8.56 -17.15
C GLN A 178 7.19 8.43 -15.69
N LEU A 179 5.92 8.73 -15.38
CA LEU A 179 5.36 8.56 -14.03
C LEU A 179 5.38 7.10 -13.58
N MET A 180 4.99 6.17 -14.46
CA MET A 180 5.07 4.73 -14.18
C MET A 180 6.49 4.27 -13.91
N THR A 181 7.48 4.78 -14.66
CA THR A 181 8.89 4.45 -14.43
C THR A 181 9.32 4.86 -13.03
N VAL A 182 8.96 6.07 -12.57
CA VAL A 182 9.25 6.51 -11.19
C VAL A 182 8.58 5.59 -10.17
N ILE A 183 7.29 5.27 -10.34
CA ILE A 183 6.56 4.36 -9.45
C ILE A 183 7.26 2.99 -9.37
N GLY A 184 7.66 2.42 -10.50
CA GLY A 184 8.36 1.14 -10.56
C GLY A 184 9.72 1.18 -9.87
N GLU A 185 10.51 2.25 -10.07
CA GLU A 185 11.79 2.42 -9.40
C GLU A 185 11.61 2.48 -7.86
N LEU A 186 10.65 3.28 -7.38
CA LEU A 186 10.35 3.40 -5.96
C LEU A 186 9.95 2.07 -5.32
N LEU A 187 9.06 1.32 -5.97
CA LEU A 187 8.62 0.01 -5.46
C LEU A 187 9.75 -1.01 -5.48
N SER A 188 10.55 -1.02 -6.54
CA SER A 188 11.66 -1.96 -6.71
C SER A 188 12.77 -1.79 -5.67
N ASP A 189 13.02 -0.55 -5.21
CA ASP A 189 14.04 -0.28 -4.21
C ASP A 189 13.49 -0.30 -2.77
N LEU A 190 12.18 -0.24 -2.54
CA LEU A 190 11.62 -0.05 -1.19
C LEU A 190 12.08 -1.11 -0.17
N ILE A 191 11.89 -2.40 -0.48
CA ILE A 191 12.31 -3.50 0.41
C ILE A 191 13.85 -3.53 0.56
N PRO A 192 14.64 -3.51 -0.54
CA PRO A 192 16.09 -3.37 -0.46
C PRO A 192 16.58 -2.18 0.38
N ARG A 193 15.88 -1.05 0.32
CA ARG A 193 16.21 0.17 1.05
C ARG A 193 16.05 0.00 2.56
N TYR A 194 14.95 -0.60 3.01
CA TYR A 194 14.78 -0.95 4.43
C TYR A 194 15.78 -2.00 4.90
N ARG A 195 16.15 -2.96 4.03
CA ARG A 195 17.22 -3.92 4.32
C ARG A 195 18.56 -3.22 4.58
N ARG A 196 18.98 -2.30 3.70
CA ARG A 196 20.22 -1.52 3.88
C ARG A 196 20.20 -0.68 5.16
N LEU A 197 19.04 -0.09 5.49
CA LEU A 197 18.84 0.63 6.75
C LEU A 197 19.00 -0.29 7.98
N ALA A 198 18.57 -1.54 7.88
CA ALA A 198 18.76 -2.53 8.93
C ALA A 198 20.22 -2.97 9.08
N GLU A 199 20.88 -3.29 7.97
CA GLU A 199 22.29 -3.70 7.93
C GLU A 199 23.24 -2.62 8.48
N THR A 200 22.88 -1.34 8.30
CA THR A 200 23.63 -0.19 8.84
C THR A 200 23.27 0.16 10.29
N GLY A 201 22.37 -0.58 10.93
CA GLY A 201 21.93 -0.34 12.31
C GLY A 201 21.14 0.95 12.50
N ARG A 202 20.62 1.54 11.41
CA ARG A 202 19.71 2.70 11.44
C ARG A 202 18.29 2.28 11.77
N VAL A 203 17.89 1.08 11.34
CA VAL A 203 16.57 0.52 11.59
C VAL A 203 16.68 -0.85 12.22
N GLU A 204 15.84 -1.15 13.19
CA GLU A 204 15.53 -2.53 13.54
C GLU A 204 14.25 -2.94 12.82
N LEU A 205 14.25 -4.08 12.15
CA LEU A 205 13.07 -4.60 11.47
C LEU A 205 12.40 -5.68 12.31
N SER A 206 11.09 -5.50 12.54
CA SER A 206 10.23 -6.49 13.19
C SER A 206 9.18 -7.02 12.22
N VAL A 207 8.56 -8.13 12.59
CA VAL A 207 7.49 -8.77 11.79
C VAL A 207 6.23 -8.97 12.63
N THR A 208 5.06 -8.97 11.98
CA THR A 208 3.78 -9.37 12.58
C THR A 208 3.40 -10.77 12.09
N PRO A 209 2.62 -11.57 12.85
CA PRO A 209 2.03 -12.81 12.33
C PRO A 209 1.40 -12.62 10.95
N TYR A 210 1.54 -13.63 10.06
CA TYR A 210 1.39 -13.51 8.61
C TYR A 210 0.24 -12.62 8.12
N ALA A 211 -1.01 -12.94 8.51
CA ALA A 211 -2.20 -12.23 8.03
C ALA A 211 -2.70 -11.15 8.99
N HIS A 212 -1.85 -10.67 9.92
CA HIS A 212 -2.22 -9.73 10.97
C HIS A 212 -3.41 -10.18 11.86
N PRO A 213 -3.54 -11.48 12.25
CA PRO A 213 -4.62 -11.94 13.12
C PRO A 213 -4.49 -11.43 14.55
N ILE A 214 -5.61 -11.28 15.25
CA ILE A 214 -5.64 -11.07 16.70
C ILE A 214 -5.36 -12.42 17.39
N VAL A 215 -4.08 -12.75 17.55
CA VAL A 215 -3.61 -14.05 18.07
C VAL A 215 -4.25 -14.45 19.40
N PRO A 216 -4.41 -13.57 20.41
CA PRO A 216 -5.09 -13.94 21.65
C PRO A 216 -6.47 -14.59 21.41
N LEU A 217 -7.26 -14.05 20.47
CA LEU A 217 -8.60 -14.55 20.15
C LEU A 217 -8.58 -15.81 19.29
N LEU A 218 -7.48 -16.07 18.57
CA LEU A 218 -7.27 -17.37 17.94
C LEU A 218 -6.98 -18.43 19.00
N LEU A 219 -6.16 -18.12 20.00
CA LEU A 219 -5.81 -19.07 21.06
C LEU A 219 -6.99 -19.35 21.99
N ASP A 220 -7.66 -18.30 22.49
CA ASP A 220 -8.83 -18.40 23.36
C ASP A 220 -9.63 -17.09 23.32
N ILE A 221 -10.90 -17.14 22.91
CA ILE A 221 -11.76 -15.94 22.83
C ILE A 221 -12.03 -15.36 24.22
N ASN A 222 -11.96 -16.17 25.28
CA ASN A 222 -12.12 -15.71 26.66
C ASN A 222 -11.03 -14.72 27.08
N THR A 223 -9.90 -14.65 26.37
CA THR A 223 -8.85 -13.64 26.62
C THR A 223 -9.38 -12.20 26.51
N THR A 224 -10.50 -11.98 25.81
CA THR A 224 -11.22 -10.70 25.81
C THR A 224 -11.52 -10.20 27.22
N LEU A 225 -11.91 -11.11 28.12
CA LEU A 225 -12.31 -10.77 29.50
C LEU A 225 -11.12 -10.31 30.37
N GLU A 226 -9.88 -10.61 29.98
CA GLU A 226 -8.69 -10.11 30.69
C GLU A 226 -8.56 -8.58 30.55
N ALA A 227 -8.93 -8.03 29.38
CA ALA A 227 -8.91 -6.60 29.11
C ALA A 227 -10.27 -5.93 29.33
N MET A 228 -11.36 -6.67 29.09
CA MET A 228 -12.74 -6.17 29.12
C MET A 228 -13.65 -7.16 29.89
N PRO A 229 -13.64 -7.15 31.24
CA PRO A 229 -14.31 -8.17 32.06
C PRO A 229 -15.83 -8.29 31.87
N ASP A 230 -16.49 -7.21 31.45
CA ASP A 230 -17.94 -7.16 31.26
C ASP A 230 -18.35 -7.32 29.78
N SER A 231 -17.42 -7.68 28.90
CA SER A 231 -17.72 -7.85 27.47
C SER A 231 -18.64 -9.05 27.24
N GLU A 232 -19.66 -8.86 26.42
CA GLU A 232 -20.42 -9.99 25.89
C GLU A 232 -19.51 -10.85 24.99
N LEU A 233 -19.56 -12.16 25.17
CA LEU A 233 -18.81 -13.13 24.37
C LEU A 233 -19.73 -13.88 23.40
N PRO A 234 -19.22 -14.31 22.22
CA PRO A 234 -19.95 -15.21 21.35
C PRO A 234 -20.16 -16.59 22.02
N GLU A 235 -21.17 -17.34 21.57
CA GLU A 235 -21.43 -18.70 22.06
C GLU A 235 -20.25 -19.66 21.85
N ILE A 236 -19.50 -19.46 20.75
CA ILE A 236 -18.30 -20.22 20.44
C ILE A 236 -17.11 -19.45 20.99
N THR A 237 -16.51 -19.97 22.07
CA THR A 237 -15.35 -19.35 22.73
C THR A 237 -14.00 -19.96 22.31
N ALA A 238 -14.01 -20.99 21.48
CA ALA A 238 -12.80 -21.61 20.94
C ALA A 238 -12.74 -21.43 19.42
N TYR A 239 -11.65 -20.86 18.92
CA TYR A 239 -11.44 -20.72 17.49
C TYR A 239 -11.04 -22.08 16.88
N PRO A 240 -11.72 -22.55 15.81
CA PRO A 240 -11.40 -23.84 15.19
C PRO A 240 -9.95 -23.91 14.66
N GLY A 241 -9.14 -24.77 15.28
CA GLY A 241 -7.70 -24.91 14.97
C GLY A 241 -6.87 -23.70 15.39
N GLY A 242 -7.33 -22.94 16.39
CA GLY A 242 -6.73 -21.68 16.83
C GLY A 242 -5.22 -21.75 17.13
N GLU A 243 -4.80 -22.75 17.90
CA GLU A 243 -3.38 -22.98 18.23
C GLU A 243 -2.55 -23.28 16.97
N GLU A 244 -2.94 -24.29 16.18
CA GLU A 244 -2.27 -24.65 14.93
C GLU A 244 -2.16 -23.47 13.96
N ARG A 245 -3.25 -22.71 13.78
CA ARG A 245 -3.26 -21.52 12.92
C ARG A 245 -2.38 -20.40 13.46
N SER A 246 -2.32 -20.23 14.78
CA SER A 246 -1.44 -19.24 15.42
C SER A 246 0.03 -19.59 15.17
N HIS A 247 0.42 -20.86 15.33
CA HIS A 247 1.75 -21.34 14.95
C HIS A 247 2.03 -21.11 13.47
N TRP A 248 1.10 -21.48 12.58
CA TRP A 248 1.26 -21.26 11.15
C TRP A 248 1.47 -19.79 10.80
N HIS A 249 0.71 -18.86 11.39
CA HIS A 249 0.89 -17.43 11.15
C HIS A 249 2.26 -16.91 11.63
N MET A 250 2.82 -17.47 12.71
CA MET A 250 4.16 -17.12 13.17
C MET A 250 5.23 -17.64 12.21
N GLU A 251 5.16 -18.93 11.87
CA GLU A 251 6.13 -19.60 10.98
C GLU A 251 6.13 -18.98 9.58
N GLU A 252 4.94 -18.80 9.00
CA GLU A 252 4.79 -18.23 7.68
C GLU A 252 5.21 -16.76 7.64
N GLY A 253 4.91 -16.01 8.70
CA GLY A 253 5.32 -14.61 8.79
C GLY A 253 6.84 -14.46 8.81
N LEU A 254 7.52 -15.31 9.58
CA LEU A 254 8.98 -15.37 9.62
C LEU A 254 9.56 -15.82 8.28
N ARG A 255 8.99 -16.86 7.65
CA ARG A 255 9.42 -17.37 6.33
C ARG A 255 9.35 -16.29 5.26
N VAL A 256 8.24 -15.57 5.19
CA VAL A 256 8.04 -14.49 4.22
C VAL A 256 9.05 -13.37 4.49
N PHE A 257 9.15 -12.88 5.73
CA PHE A 257 10.09 -11.82 6.08
C PHE A 257 11.53 -12.20 5.68
N GLU A 258 11.99 -13.39 6.06
CA GLU A 258 13.34 -13.85 5.79
C GLU A 258 13.62 -13.99 4.28
N SER A 259 12.62 -14.41 3.49
CA SER A 259 12.80 -14.53 2.04
C SER A 259 13.03 -13.19 1.32
N TYR A 260 12.49 -12.09 1.86
CA TYR A 260 12.65 -10.74 1.29
C TYR A 260 13.81 -9.94 1.91
N PHE A 261 14.00 -10.01 3.23
CA PHE A 261 15.03 -9.25 3.94
C PHE A 261 16.35 -10.01 4.08
N GLY A 262 16.36 -11.33 3.94
CA GLY A 262 17.56 -12.17 3.96
C GLY A 262 18.13 -12.44 5.36
N PHE A 263 17.37 -12.14 6.41
CA PHE A 263 17.70 -12.47 7.79
C PHE A 263 16.42 -12.67 8.61
N ARG A 264 16.52 -13.39 9.73
CA ARG A 264 15.42 -13.59 10.67
C ARG A 264 15.24 -12.35 11.57
N PRO A 265 14.02 -11.80 11.72
CA PRO A 265 13.77 -10.65 12.58
C PRO A 265 13.94 -11.04 14.04
N LYS A 266 14.30 -10.07 14.89
CA LYS A 266 14.43 -10.27 16.35
C LYS A 266 13.21 -9.79 17.14
N GLY A 267 12.35 -8.99 16.49
CA GLY A 267 11.17 -8.40 17.09
C GLY A 267 9.92 -8.93 16.43
N CYS A 268 8.90 -9.19 17.24
CA CYS A 268 7.54 -9.43 16.81
C CYS A 268 6.67 -8.23 17.23
N TRP A 269 5.89 -7.70 16.29
CA TRP A 269 4.81 -6.76 16.61
C TRP A 269 3.49 -7.53 16.59
N PRO A 270 2.87 -7.82 17.76
CA PRO A 270 1.56 -8.43 17.81
C PRO A 270 0.53 -7.54 17.09
N SER A 271 -0.36 -8.16 16.31
CA SER A 271 -1.41 -7.45 15.57
C SER A 271 -2.23 -6.58 16.52
N GLU A 272 -2.37 -5.29 16.20
CA GLU A 272 -3.05 -4.30 17.04
C GLU A 272 -2.50 -4.15 18.48
N GLY A 273 -1.28 -4.65 18.75
CA GLY A 273 -0.73 -4.71 20.10
C GLY A 273 -1.44 -5.73 21.01
N ALA A 274 -2.24 -6.64 20.44
CA ALA A 274 -3.00 -7.63 21.19
C ALA A 274 -2.08 -8.69 21.81
N VAL A 275 -2.11 -8.80 23.13
CA VAL A 275 -1.29 -9.75 23.90
C VAL A 275 -2.11 -10.46 24.96
N SER A 276 -1.74 -11.71 25.23
CA SER A 276 -2.15 -12.52 26.37
C SER A 276 -0.93 -13.33 26.86
N VAL A 277 -1.01 -13.93 28.04
CA VAL A 277 0.08 -14.77 28.55
C VAL A 277 0.46 -15.87 27.55
N GLU A 278 -0.54 -16.53 26.94
CA GLU A 278 -0.30 -17.57 25.95
C GLU A 278 0.25 -17.02 24.63
N THR A 279 -0.18 -15.83 24.20
CA THR A 279 0.39 -15.17 23.02
C THR A 279 1.87 -14.87 23.20
N LEU A 280 2.28 -14.42 24.38
CA LEU A 280 3.70 -14.15 24.67
C LEU A 280 4.55 -15.43 24.69
N LYS A 281 4.01 -16.53 25.23
CA LYS A 281 4.67 -17.85 25.17
C LYS A 281 4.83 -18.32 23.73
N LEU A 282 3.78 -18.21 22.92
CA LEU A 282 3.82 -18.56 21.50
C LEU A 282 4.89 -17.74 20.77
N ILE A 283 4.90 -16.42 20.93
CA ILE A 283 5.91 -15.56 20.31
C ILE A 283 7.31 -16.01 20.73
N SER A 284 7.54 -16.25 22.02
CA SER A 284 8.84 -16.70 22.54
C SER A 284 9.30 -18.04 21.95
N GLN A 285 8.40 -18.93 21.53
CA GLN A 285 8.76 -20.22 20.91
C GLN A 285 9.28 -20.05 19.47
N HIS A 286 8.85 -19.00 18.79
CA HIS A 286 9.22 -18.72 17.40
C HIS A 286 10.43 -17.77 17.25
N GLY A 287 10.95 -17.27 18.38
CA GLY A 287 12.12 -16.38 18.45
C GLY A 287 11.77 -14.92 18.20
#